data_AF-A0A2T2SFQ3-F1
#
_entry.id   AF-A0A2T2SFQ3-F1
#
_cell.length_a   1.000
_cell.length_b   1.000
_cell.length_c   1.000
_cell.angle_alpha   90.00
_cell.angle_beta   90.00
_cell.angle_gamma   90.00
#
_symmetry.space_group_name_H-M   'P 1'
#
loop_
_entity.id
_entity.type
_entity.pdbx_description
1 polymer ?
#
loop_
_entity_poly.entity_id
_entity_poly.type
_entity_poly.pdbx_seq_one_letter_code
_entity_poly.pdbx_strand_id
1 'polypeptide(L)'
;CTNGIASATRKISFLNGLVGSLTLNIYTPQSVTVTCAADGSMYDATTQGQESSFTVSEDADTAEIKETLSTAALQSILAKEPVEVQIAVD
;
A
#
# COMPACT_ATOMS: atom_id res chain seq x y z
N CYS A 1 6.40 14.60 -8.39
CA CYS A 1 5.86 14.15 -7.10
C CYS A 1 6.97 14.25 -6.08
N THR A 2 6.77 14.97 -4.98
CA THR A 2 7.81 15.15 -3.94
C THR A 2 8.20 13.82 -3.30
N ASN A 3 7.22 12.92 -3.10
CA ASN A 3 7.40 11.61 -2.46
C ASN A 3 7.74 10.48 -3.44
N GLY A 4 8.10 10.80 -4.69
CA GLY A 4 8.35 9.80 -5.73
C GLY A 4 7.11 9.39 -6.55
N ILE A 5 7.35 8.55 -7.54
CA ILE A 5 6.35 8.14 -8.54
C ILE A 5 5.96 6.69 -8.25
N ALA A 6 4.66 6.45 -8.04
CA ALA A 6 4.13 5.09 -7.88
C ALA A 6 3.94 4.40 -9.24
N SER A 7 3.52 5.15 -10.27
CA SER A 7 3.40 4.62 -11.63
C SER A 7 3.49 5.75 -12.66
N ALA A 8 4.09 5.45 -13.82
CA ALA A 8 4.14 6.34 -14.96
C ALA A 8 3.64 5.59 -16.20
N THR A 9 2.43 5.93 -16.65
CA THR A 9 1.84 5.34 -17.85
C THR A 9 1.95 6.29 -19.02
N ARG A 10 2.51 5.82 -20.14
CA ARG A 10 2.57 6.57 -21.40
C ARG A 10 1.52 6.02 -22.37
N LYS A 11 0.79 6.93 -23.03
CA LYS A 11 -0.19 6.59 -24.05
C LYS A 11 0.10 7.36 -25.33
N ILE A 12 0.18 6.63 -26.43
CA ILE A 12 0.25 7.18 -27.79
C ILE A 12 -1.01 6.72 -28.50
N SER A 13 -1.87 7.66 -28.88
CA SER A 13 -3.03 7.35 -29.70
C SER A 13 -2.60 7.03 -31.13
N PHE A 14 -3.42 6.31 -31.89
CA PHE A 14 -3.16 6.05 -33.30
C PHE A 14 -2.93 7.33 -34.10
N LEU A 15 -3.76 8.36 -33.89
CA LEU A 15 -3.62 9.67 -34.54
C LEU A 15 -2.27 10.32 -34.22
N ASN A 16 -1.82 10.22 -32.97
CA ASN A 16 -0.54 10.78 -32.59
C ASN A 16 0.63 9.99 -33.20
N GLY A 17 0.51 8.67 -33.31
CA GLY A 17 1.47 7.83 -34.03
C GLY A 17 1.52 8.16 -35.53
N LEU A 18 0.36 8.45 -36.13
CA LEU A 18 0.26 8.89 -37.52
C LEU A 18 0.93 10.26 -37.74
N VAL A 19 0.73 11.21 -36.83
CA VAL A 19 1.45 12.50 -36.85
C VAL A 19 2.96 12.29 -36.72
N GLY A 20 3.39 11.37 -35.87
CA GLY A 20 4.78 10.93 -35.79
C GLY A 20 5.30 10.46 -37.15
N SER A 21 4.58 9.57 -37.82
CA SER A 21 4.96 9.06 -39.15
C SER A 21 5.04 10.17 -40.21
N LEU A 22 4.01 11.02 -40.30
CA LEU A 22 3.93 12.13 -41.26
C LEU A 22 5.05 13.16 -41.07
N THR A 23 5.48 13.36 -39.82
CA THR A 23 6.58 14.27 -39.49
C THR A 23 7.94 13.57 -39.48
N LEU A 24 8.06 12.35 -40.01
CA LEU A 24 9.30 11.57 -39.99
C LEU A 24 9.89 11.41 -38.57
N ASN A 25 9.00 11.26 -37.59
CA ASN A 25 9.25 11.18 -36.15
C ASN A 25 9.92 12.40 -35.51
N ILE A 26 9.91 13.56 -36.18
CA ILE A 26 10.39 14.82 -35.60
C ILE A 26 9.48 15.26 -34.45
N TYR A 27 8.19 14.91 -34.50
CA TYR A 27 7.24 15.22 -33.44
C TYR A 27 6.14 14.16 -33.31
N THR A 28 6.10 13.47 -32.17
CA THR A 28 5.09 12.46 -31.85
C THR A 28 4.38 12.82 -30.54
N PRO A 29 3.16 13.37 -30.59
CA PRO A 29 2.43 13.75 -29.38
C PRO A 29 2.15 12.56 -28.46
N GLN A 30 2.38 12.70 -27.16
CA GLN A 30 2.10 11.64 -26.19
C GLN A 30 1.45 12.22 -24.94
N SER A 31 0.59 11.44 -24.31
CA SER A 31 0.05 11.77 -23.00
C SER A 31 0.71 10.90 -21.95
N VAL A 32 1.17 11.52 -20.87
CA VAL A 32 1.79 10.84 -19.74
C VAL A 32 0.93 11.05 -18.51
N THR A 33 0.50 9.95 -17.90
CA THR A 33 -0.19 9.96 -16.61
C THR A 33 0.80 9.52 -15.55
N VAL A 34 1.09 10.41 -14.61
CA VAL A 34 1.98 10.14 -13.48
C VAL A 34 1.13 9.99 -12.23
N THR A 35 1.14 8.80 -11.65
CA THR A 35 0.55 8.55 -10.33
C THR A 35 1.64 8.77 -9.29
N CYS A 36 1.45 9.79 -8.46
CA CYS A 36 2.36 10.06 -7.35
C CYS A 36 2.22 9.00 -6.25
N ALA A 37 3.33 8.67 -5.60
CA ALA A 37 3.27 7.92 -4.35
C ALA A 37 2.50 8.74 -3.30
N ALA A 38 1.72 8.03 -2.46
CA ALA A 38 1.07 8.65 -1.33
C ALA A 38 2.12 9.26 -0.38
N ASP A 39 1.73 10.31 0.33
CA ASP A 39 2.49 10.81 1.47
C ASP A 39 2.29 9.82 2.64
N GLY A 40 3.38 9.40 3.27
CA GLY A 40 3.36 8.35 4.32
C GLY A 40 3.92 7.00 3.89
N SER A 41 4.48 6.27 4.84
CA SER A 41 4.86 4.86 4.66
C SER A 41 3.59 4.02 4.47
N MET A 42 3.64 2.94 3.68
CA MET A 42 2.52 1.98 3.65
C MET A 42 2.22 1.36 5.04
N TYR A 43 3.18 1.50 5.97
CA TYR A 43 3.05 1.18 7.40
C TYR A 43 2.14 2.14 8.18
N ASP A 44 1.99 3.38 7.72
CA ASP A 44 1.14 4.41 8.34
C ASP A 44 -0.33 4.24 7.90
N ALA A 45 -0.54 3.69 6.70
CA ALA A 45 -1.88 3.43 6.18
C ALA A 45 -2.60 2.27 6.89
N THR A 46 -1.89 1.40 7.62
CA THR A 46 -2.46 0.32 8.44
C THR A 46 -2.67 0.72 9.91
N THR A 47 -2.07 1.83 10.37
CA THR A 47 -2.13 2.28 11.77
C THR A 47 -3.19 3.35 12.04
N GLN A 48 -3.80 3.93 11.00
CA GLN A 48 -4.85 4.95 11.14
C GLN A 48 -6.27 4.41 11.42
N GLY A 49 -6.41 3.12 11.71
CA GLY A 49 -7.67 2.55 12.17
C GLY A 49 -7.46 1.22 12.85
N GLN A 50 -7.27 1.22 14.17
CA GLN A 50 -7.86 0.30 15.15
C GLN A 50 -7.11 0.46 16.49
N GLU A 51 -7.80 1.03 17.49
CA GLU A 51 -7.39 1.18 18.91
C GLU A 51 -7.14 -0.16 19.66
N SER A 52 -6.98 -1.28 18.95
CA SER A 52 -6.85 -2.61 19.53
C SER A 52 -5.49 -3.21 19.15
N SER A 53 -4.40 -2.59 19.60
CA SER A 53 -3.08 -3.17 19.45
C SER A 53 -2.96 -4.38 20.37
N PHE A 54 -2.93 -5.58 19.81
CA PHE A 54 -2.61 -6.80 20.56
C PHE A 54 -1.11 -6.96 20.57
N THR A 55 -0.50 -6.89 21.75
CA THR A 55 0.95 -7.02 21.93
C THR A 55 1.25 -8.30 22.68
N VAL A 56 2.21 -9.06 22.17
CA VAL A 56 2.75 -10.28 22.78
C VAL A 56 4.21 -10.01 23.13
N SER A 57 4.65 -10.35 24.34
CA SER A 57 6.07 -10.26 24.70
C SER A 57 6.90 -11.22 23.86
N GLU A 58 8.15 -10.85 23.52
CA GLU A 58 9.07 -11.77 22.83
C GLU A 58 9.37 -13.03 23.65
N ASP A 59 9.34 -12.91 24.99
CA ASP A 59 9.53 -14.02 25.94
C ASP A 59 8.22 -14.73 26.31
N ALA A 60 7.10 -14.43 25.65
CA ALA A 60 5.80 -14.97 26.00
C ALA A 60 5.74 -16.50 25.84
N ASP A 61 5.16 -17.16 26.84
CA ASP A 61 4.94 -18.61 26.80
C ASP A 61 3.94 -18.98 25.70
N THR A 62 4.04 -20.20 25.17
CA THR A 62 3.14 -20.68 24.10
C THR A 62 1.64 -20.60 24.46
N ALA A 63 1.30 -20.61 25.75
CA ALA A 63 -0.07 -20.41 26.23
C ALA A 63 -0.55 -18.97 26.02
N GLU A 64 0.29 -17.99 26.37
CA GLU A 64 0.03 -16.55 26.25
C GLU A 64 -0.10 -16.11 24.78
N ILE A 65 0.74 -16.67 23.90
CA ILE A 65 0.64 -16.46 22.45
C ILE A 65 -0.71 -16.95 21.92
N LYS A 66 -1.13 -18.16 22.31
CA LYS A 66 -2.40 -18.75 21.87
C LYS A 66 -3.61 -17.95 22.36
N GLU A 67 -3.57 -17.49 23.60
CA GLU A 67 -4.63 -16.68 24.20
C GLU A 67 -4.78 -15.33 23.49
N THR A 68 -3.66 -14.64 23.27
CA THR A 68 -3.64 -13.34 22.58
C THR A 68 -4.13 -13.47 21.15
N LEU A 69 -3.68 -14.49 20.44
CA LEU A 69 -4.10 -14.75 19.05
C LEU A 69 -5.58 -15.14 18.94
N SER A 70 -6.10 -15.92 19.90
CA SER A 70 -7.53 -16.28 19.96
C SER A 70 -8.40 -15.06 20.19
N THR A 71 -7.97 -14.15 21.07
CA THR A 71 -8.69 -12.90 21.37
C THR A 71 -8.67 -11.95 20.16
N ALA A 72 -7.51 -11.79 19.50
CA ALA A 72 -7.38 -11.00 18.29
C ALA A 72 -8.25 -11.55 17.14
N ALA A 73 -8.33 -12.87 16.99
CA ALA A 73 -9.20 -13.50 16.00
C ALA A 73 -10.69 -13.23 16.25
N LEU A 74 -11.14 -13.31 17.51
CA LEU A 74 -12.52 -12.94 17.87
C LEU A 74 -12.80 -11.46 17.56
N GLN A 75 -11.86 -10.58 17.88
CA GLN A 75 -11.99 -9.16 17.60
C GLN A 75 -12.09 -8.88 16.09
N SER A 76 -11.28 -9.56 15.27
CA SER A 76 -11.32 -9.43 13.81
C SER A 76 -12.67 -9.84 13.22
N ILE A 77 -13.28 -10.92 13.75
CA ILE A 77 -14.61 -11.36 13.33
C ILE A 77 -15.69 -10.32 13.68
N LEU A 78 -15.64 -9.77 14.90
CA LEU A 78 -16.61 -8.79 15.39
C LEU A 78 -16.50 -7.45 14.64
N ALA A 79 -15.28 -6.97 14.42
CA ALA A 79 -14.99 -5.73 13.72
C ALA A 79 -15.17 -5.85 12.20
N LYS A 80 -15.15 -7.09 11.65
CA LYS A 80 -15.09 -7.38 10.20
C LYS A 80 -13.89 -6.73 9.51
N GLU A 81 -12.82 -6.54 10.27
CA GLU A 81 -11.59 -5.91 9.82
C GLU A 81 -10.38 -6.74 10.27
N PRO A 82 -9.27 -6.71 9.51
CA PRO A 82 -8.02 -7.33 9.94
C PRO A 82 -7.53 -6.73 11.26
N VAL A 83 -6.97 -7.57 12.12
CA VAL A 83 -6.35 -7.17 13.39
C VAL A 83 -4.90 -7.64 13.38
N GLU A 84 -3.97 -6.74 13.70
CA GLU A 84 -2.54 -7.04 13.78
C GLU A 84 -2.14 -7.40 15.22
N VAL A 85 -1.28 -8.42 15.35
CA VAL A 85 -0.65 -8.80 16.61
C VAL A 85 0.84 -8.49 16.51
N GLN A 86 1.33 -7.62 17.38
CA GLN A 86 2.72 -7.19 17.42
C GLN A 86 3.49 -7.96 18.48
N ILE A 87 4.74 -8.28 18.19
CA ILE A 87 5.68 -8.80 19.19
C ILE A 87 6.41 -7.58 19.75
N ALA A 88 6.26 -7.32 21.06
CA ALA A 88 7.06 -6.31 21.74
C ALA A 88 8.47 -6.84 21.92
N VAL A 89 9.42 -6.14 21.31
CA VAL A 89 10.86 -6.32 21.49
C VAL A 89 11.30 -5.25 22.48
N ASP A 90 11.79 -5.63 23.66
CA ASP A 90 12.43 -4.73 24.63
C ASP A 90 13.84 -4.28 24.16
#